data_AF-A0A6J1DDT4-F1
#
_entry.id   AF-A0A6J1DDT4-F1
#
_cell.length_a   1.000
_cell.length_b   1.000
_cell.length_c   1.000
_cell.angle_alpha   90.00
_cell.angle_beta   90.00
_cell.angle_gamma   90.00
#
_symmetry.space_group_name_H-M   'P 1'
#
loop_
_entity.id
_entity.type
_entity.pdbx_description
1 polymer ?
#
loop_
_entity_poly.entity_id
_entity_poly.type
_entity_poly.pdbx_seq_one_letter_code
_entity_poly.pdbx_strand_id
1 'polypeptide(L)'
;PAVLVGSAVTCGAFGYSGYIRLWDSRSGDVVWETNEPGSGRSSRFGDSFADVDVDVDSLKLFKICSKSGDLGMADIRKLGDDPWVYLKDKNPTMGNTSRRGGGNIKISCFKNQVLVGREGELEVWSRMEGGENGVEELKGTVDDLYRRNYMDKAEDSERGIIEKIEGGGDRLFVSRENVEGIEVWETSRSSGVVSIL
;
A
#
# COMPACT_ATOMS: atom_id res chain seq x y z
N PRO A 1 18.74 4.95 14.91
CA PRO A 1 17.48 5.06 15.67
C PRO A 1 16.55 3.92 15.26
N ALA A 2 16.03 3.15 16.20
CA ALA A 2 15.06 2.11 15.91
C ALA A 2 13.68 2.69 16.19
N VAL A 3 12.81 2.69 15.17
CA VAL A 3 11.46 3.24 15.25
C VAL A 3 10.50 2.07 15.34
N LEU A 4 9.61 2.10 16.31
CA LEU A 4 8.47 1.18 16.37
C LEU A 4 7.28 1.87 15.71
N VAL A 5 6.61 1.18 14.78
CA VAL A 5 5.36 1.62 14.17
C VAL A 5 4.24 0.77 14.73
N GLY A 6 3.19 1.41 15.19
CA GLY A 6 1.97 0.75 15.65
C GLY A 6 0.79 1.37 14.94
N SER A 7 -0.08 0.52 14.42
CA SER A 7 -1.30 0.92 13.75
C SER A 7 -2.50 0.20 14.35
N ALA A 8 -3.64 0.85 14.29
CA ALA A 8 -4.92 0.25 14.63
C ALA A 8 -5.97 0.76 13.63
N VAL A 9 -6.71 -0.17 13.04
CA VAL A 9 -7.84 0.13 12.18
C VAL A 9 -9.07 -0.51 12.78
N THR A 10 -10.12 0.28 12.95
CA THR A 10 -11.43 -0.21 13.37
C THR A 10 -12.44 0.07 12.28
N CYS A 11 -13.30 -0.90 12.00
CA CYS A 11 -14.41 -0.78 11.05
C CYS A 11 -15.73 -0.89 11.80
N GLY A 12 -16.67 0.01 11.52
CA GLY A 12 -18.01 -0.01 12.11
C GLY A 12 -19.05 0.65 11.22
N ALA A 13 -20.26 0.85 11.77
CA ALA A 13 -21.40 1.41 11.04
C ALA A 13 -21.15 2.80 10.41
N PHE A 14 -20.11 3.51 10.84
CA PHE A 14 -19.74 4.85 10.37
C PHE A 14 -18.50 4.84 9.46
N GLY A 15 -18.01 3.67 9.05
CA GLY A 15 -16.82 3.51 8.21
C GLY A 15 -15.59 3.04 8.99
N TYR A 16 -14.43 3.20 8.36
CA TYR A 16 -13.13 2.87 8.95
C TYR A 16 -12.60 4.05 9.74
N SER A 17 -12.01 3.83 10.91
CA SER A 17 -11.16 4.82 11.57
C SER A 17 -9.79 4.23 11.84
N GLY A 18 -8.77 5.01 11.53
CA GLY A 18 -7.39 4.58 11.57
C GLY A 18 -6.57 5.41 12.54
N TYR A 19 -5.62 4.75 13.17
CA TYR A 19 -4.64 5.39 14.04
C TYR A 19 -3.25 4.83 13.77
N ILE A 20 -2.25 5.71 13.67
CA ILE A 20 -0.85 5.33 13.51
C ILE A 20 -0.03 6.12 14.51
N ARG A 21 0.85 5.44 15.23
CA ARG A 21 1.79 6.05 16.16
C ARG A 21 3.17 5.45 15.97
N LEU A 22 4.18 6.32 16.04
CA LEU A 22 5.58 6.00 15.95
C LEU A 22 6.28 6.34 17.26
N TRP A 23 7.13 5.43 17.72
CA TRP A 23 7.95 5.61 18.92
C TRP A 23 9.43 5.48 18.60
N ASP A 24 10.27 6.28 19.25
CA ASP A 24 11.70 5.96 19.36
C ASP A 24 11.84 4.83 20.39
N SER A 25 12.30 3.66 19.95
CA SER A 25 12.41 2.50 20.84
C SER A 25 13.48 2.67 21.93
N ARG A 26 14.38 3.65 21.81
CA ARG A 26 15.47 3.90 22.77
C ARG A 26 15.04 4.81 23.90
N SER A 27 14.31 5.89 23.61
CA SER A 27 13.81 6.81 24.63
C SER A 27 12.41 6.43 25.12
N GLY A 28 11.64 5.68 24.30
CA GLY A 28 10.24 5.37 24.55
C GLY A 28 9.30 6.52 24.17
N ASP A 29 9.81 7.64 23.66
CA ASP A 29 9.01 8.79 23.31
C ASP A 29 8.22 8.57 22.02
N VAL A 30 7.04 9.18 21.95
CA VAL A 30 6.26 9.28 20.71
C VAL A 30 6.92 10.32 19.83
N VAL A 31 7.35 9.92 18.63
CA VAL A 31 8.00 10.82 17.66
C VAL A 31 7.05 11.33 16.58
N TRP A 32 5.96 10.59 16.31
CA TRP A 32 4.91 11.03 15.41
C TRP A 32 3.62 10.25 15.66
N GLU A 33 2.49 10.88 15.36
CA GLU A 33 1.15 10.30 15.53
C GLU A 33 0.18 10.92 14.52
N THR A 34 -0.73 10.10 13.99
CA THR A 34 -1.88 10.59 13.22
C THR A 34 -3.13 9.78 13.54
N ASN A 35 -4.28 10.45 13.43
CA ASN A 35 -5.60 9.86 13.56
C ASN A 35 -6.45 10.26 12.35
N GLU A 36 -7.03 9.26 11.70
CA GLU A 36 -7.95 9.45 10.57
C GLU A 36 -9.37 9.07 11.04
N PRO A 37 -10.19 10.07 11.43
CA PRO A 37 -11.54 9.81 11.89
C PRO A 37 -12.39 9.22 10.77
N GLY A 38 -13.23 8.23 11.09
CA GLY A 38 -14.01 7.52 10.07
C GLY A 38 -15.19 8.28 9.48
N SER A 39 -15.58 9.39 10.10
CA SER A 39 -16.63 10.27 9.59
C SER A 39 -16.38 11.74 9.93
N GLY A 40 -16.46 12.61 8.90
CA GLY A 40 -16.31 14.06 9.01
C GLY A 40 -16.81 14.77 7.74
N ARG A 41 -17.32 16.01 7.86
CA ARG A 41 -17.86 16.84 6.76
C ARG A 41 -16.80 17.51 5.87
N SER A 42 -15.52 17.15 6.04
CA SER A 42 -14.41 17.67 5.25
C SER A 42 -13.97 16.62 4.24
N SER A 43 -13.63 17.05 3.03
CA SER A 43 -13.51 16.22 1.82
C SER A 43 -12.48 15.08 1.89
N ARG A 44 -11.60 15.03 2.90
CA ARG A 44 -10.59 13.96 3.07
C ARG A 44 -10.58 13.27 4.44
N PHE A 45 -11.13 13.90 5.49
CA PHE A 45 -11.42 13.26 6.78
C PHE A 45 -12.60 12.27 6.72
N GLY A 46 -13.17 12.06 5.54
CA GLY A 46 -14.19 11.06 5.30
C GLY A 46 -13.66 9.76 4.72
N ASP A 47 -12.36 9.63 4.46
CA ASP A 47 -11.77 8.49 3.77
C ASP A 47 -10.50 7.99 4.50
N SER A 48 -10.70 7.48 5.72
CA SER A 48 -9.65 6.88 6.54
C SER A 48 -9.02 5.67 5.83
N PHE A 49 -7.79 5.34 6.20
CA PHE A 49 -7.18 4.07 5.78
C PHE A 49 -7.91 2.84 6.31
N ALA A 50 -7.94 1.80 5.48
CA ALA A 50 -8.42 0.45 5.79
C ALA A 50 -7.28 -0.48 6.23
N ASP A 51 -6.06 -0.22 5.75
CA ASP A 51 -4.87 -0.98 6.12
C ASP A 51 -3.61 -0.12 5.91
N VAL A 52 -2.50 -0.51 6.56
CA VAL A 52 -1.23 0.20 6.52
C VAL A 52 -0.07 -0.77 6.66
N ASP A 53 1.01 -0.54 5.93
CA ASP A 53 2.26 -1.28 6.10
C ASP A 53 3.50 -0.39 5.87
N VAL A 54 4.65 -0.87 6.29
CA VAL A 54 5.92 -0.16 6.28
C VAL A 54 6.92 -0.87 5.38
N ASP A 55 7.44 -0.13 4.40
CA ASP A 55 8.63 -0.55 3.67
C ASP A 55 9.88 -0.15 4.45
N VAL A 56 10.45 -1.13 5.15
CA VAL A 56 11.62 -0.94 6.03
C VAL A 56 12.89 -0.60 5.26
N ASP A 57 13.02 -1.06 4.01
CA ASP A 57 14.22 -0.83 3.20
C ASP A 57 14.24 0.62 2.69
N SER A 58 13.08 1.10 2.23
CA SER A 58 12.96 2.44 1.65
C SER A 58 12.48 3.52 2.64
N LEU A 59 12.23 3.12 3.89
CA LEU A 59 11.75 3.94 5.02
C LEU A 59 10.47 4.72 4.69
N LYS A 60 9.52 4.02 4.07
CA LYS A 60 8.23 4.60 3.67
C LYS A 60 7.08 3.89 4.35
N LEU A 61 6.07 4.68 4.70
CA LEU A 61 4.80 4.22 5.21
C LEU A 61 3.79 4.24 4.06
N PHE A 62 3.05 3.15 3.88
CA PHE A 62 1.99 3.06 2.88
C PHE A 62 0.66 2.80 3.55
N LYS A 63 -0.37 3.53 3.12
CA LYS A 63 -1.74 3.34 3.57
C LYS A 63 -2.65 3.14 2.36
N ILE A 64 -3.73 2.40 2.54
CA ILE A 64 -4.78 2.30 1.54
C ILE A 64 -6.10 2.82 2.08
N CYS A 65 -6.72 3.74 1.35
CA CYS A 65 -7.93 4.42 1.78
C CYS A 65 -9.18 3.54 1.63
N SER A 66 -10.06 3.57 2.62
CA SER A 66 -11.20 2.65 2.71
C SER A 66 -12.31 2.89 1.68
N LYS A 67 -12.57 4.14 1.30
CA LYS A 67 -13.63 4.55 0.37
C LYS A 67 -13.09 4.79 -1.03
N SER A 68 -12.01 5.55 -1.19
CA SER A 68 -11.42 5.78 -2.53
C SER A 68 -10.61 4.60 -3.02
N GLY A 69 -10.05 3.78 -2.12
CA GLY A 69 -9.03 2.79 -2.46
C GLY A 69 -7.69 3.40 -2.85
N ASP A 70 -7.49 4.71 -2.71
CA ASP A 70 -6.25 5.37 -3.08
C ASP A 70 -5.09 4.89 -2.20
N LEU A 71 -3.93 4.66 -2.83
CA LEU A 71 -2.69 4.28 -2.15
C LEU A 71 -1.92 5.55 -1.77
N GLY A 72 -1.81 5.81 -0.47
CA GLY A 72 -1.02 6.90 0.09
C GLY A 72 0.36 6.43 0.51
N MET A 73 1.37 7.28 0.31
CA MET A 73 2.76 7.05 0.67
C MET A 73 3.27 8.22 1.51
N ALA A 74 4.03 7.96 2.57
CA ALA A 74 4.72 8.96 3.36
C ALA A 74 6.17 8.54 3.63
N ASP A 75 7.13 9.47 3.53
CA ASP A 75 8.51 9.23 3.93
C ASP A 75 8.62 9.41 5.46
N ILE A 76 9.03 8.36 6.17
CA ILE A 76 9.09 8.34 7.64
C ILE A 76 10.05 9.41 8.19
N ARG A 77 11.01 9.87 7.37
CA ARG A 77 11.98 10.91 7.74
C ARG A 77 11.44 12.32 7.56
N LYS A 78 10.26 12.48 6.93
CA LYS A 78 9.64 13.77 6.58
C LYS A 78 8.18 13.85 7.06
N LEU A 79 7.86 13.18 8.16
CA LEU A 79 6.53 13.20 8.73
C LEU A 79 6.20 14.58 9.31
N GLY A 80 5.02 15.09 8.97
CA GLY A 80 4.44 16.34 9.47
C GLY A 80 2.94 16.16 9.69
N ASP A 81 2.15 17.23 9.58
CA ASP A 81 0.70 17.18 9.83
C ASP A 81 -0.07 16.38 8.76
N ASP A 82 0.28 16.55 7.48
CA ASP A 82 -0.28 15.79 6.35
C ASP A 82 0.86 15.31 5.43
N PRO A 83 1.53 14.19 5.75
CA PRO A 83 2.70 13.72 5.01
C PRO A 83 2.33 12.87 3.78
N TRP A 84 1.04 12.68 3.50
CA TRP A 84 0.57 11.70 2.54
C TRP A 84 0.68 12.20 1.11
N VAL A 85 1.32 11.39 0.29
CA VAL A 85 1.37 11.57 -1.15
C VAL A 85 0.65 10.41 -1.80
N TYR A 86 -0.41 10.73 -2.52
CA TYR A 86 -1.28 9.74 -3.14
C TYR A 86 -0.75 9.33 -4.50
N LEU A 87 -0.51 8.03 -4.66
CA LEU A 87 -0.03 7.44 -5.90
C LEU A 87 -1.20 7.30 -6.88
N LYS A 88 -0.97 7.68 -8.13
CA LYS A 88 -1.93 7.50 -9.21
C LYS A 88 -1.32 6.68 -10.31
N ASP A 89 -2.10 5.72 -10.81
CA ASP A 89 -1.77 5.08 -12.08
C ASP A 89 -2.29 5.96 -13.22
N LYS A 90 -1.46 6.13 -14.25
CA LYS A 90 -1.84 6.83 -15.48
C LYS A 90 -2.56 5.90 -16.46
N ASN A 91 -2.57 4.59 -16.21
CA ASN A 91 -3.26 3.63 -17.05
C ASN A 91 -4.78 3.69 -16.83
N PRO A 92 -5.57 4.16 -17.82
CA PRO A 92 -7.02 4.27 -17.68
C PRO A 92 -7.73 2.91 -17.54
N THR A 93 -7.09 1.79 -17.92
CA THR A 93 -7.64 0.45 -17.72
C THR A 93 -7.49 -0.06 -16.28
N MET A 94 -6.64 0.60 -15.49
CA MET A 94 -6.36 0.28 -14.09
C MET A 94 -7.15 1.21 -13.16
N GLY A 95 -8.42 1.49 -13.50
CA GLY A 95 -9.28 2.29 -12.64
C GLY A 95 -9.38 1.67 -11.24
N ASN A 96 -9.49 2.51 -10.21
CA ASN A 96 -9.72 2.05 -8.84
C ASN A 96 -11.05 1.28 -8.76
N THR A 97 -10.97 -0.06 -8.69
CA THR A 97 -12.12 -0.99 -8.55
C THR A 97 -12.82 -0.84 -7.20
N SER A 98 -12.14 -0.21 -6.23
CA SER A 98 -12.67 0.27 -4.94
C SER A 98 -13.89 1.18 -5.04
N ARG A 99 -14.21 1.71 -6.23
CA ARG A 99 -15.46 2.46 -6.47
C ARG A 99 -16.73 1.66 -6.14
N ARG A 100 -16.61 0.35 -5.91
CA ARG A 100 -17.70 -0.53 -5.40
C ARG A 100 -17.83 -0.61 -3.87
N GLY A 101 -17.00 0.07 -3.09
CA GLY A 101 -17.23 0.36 -1.66
C GLY A 101 -17.27 -0.84 -0.70
N GLY A 102 -16.49 -0.77 0.38
CA GLY A 102 -16.71 -1.61 1.58
C GLY A 102 -16.17 -3.04 1.52
N GLY A 103 -15.09 -3.25 0.78
CA GLY A 103 -14.50 -4.58 0.60
C GLY A 103 -13.31 -4.92 1.50
N ASN A 104 -12.90 -6.19 1.50
CA ASN A 104 -11.65 -6.59 2.16
C ASN A 104 -10.46 -5.99 1.39
N ILE A 105 -9.66 -5.21 2.10
CA ILE A 105 -8.48 -4.57 1.52
C ILE A 105 -7.29 -4.95 2.40
N LYS A 106 -6.20 -5.37 1.75
CA LYS A 106 -4.94 -5.73 2.40
C LYS A 106 -3.78 -5.04 1.74
N ILE A 107 -2.84 -4.55 2.54
CA ILE A 107 -1.58 -4.00 2.03
C ILE A 107 -0.40 -4.75 2.65
N SER A 108 0.62 -5.01 1.84
CA SER A 108 1.89 -5.55 2.33
C SER A 108 3.05 -4.96 1.54
N CYS A 109 4.09 -4.51 2.23
CA CYS A 109 5.34 -4.07 1.66
C CYS A 109 6.32 -5.24 1.64
N PHE A 110 6.80 -5.60 0.45
CA PHE A 110 7.76 -6.68 0.29
C PHE A 110 8.77 -6.36 -0.81
N LYS A 111 10.07 -6.41 -0.48
CA LYS A 111 11.18 -6.17 -1.42
C LYS A 111 11.04 -4.88 -2.24
N ASN A 112 10.79 -3.75 -1.57
CA ASN A 112 10.56 -2.44 -2.20
C ASN A 112 9.37 -2.38 -3.17
N GLN A 113 8.45 -3.34 -3.09
CA GLN A 113 7.16 -3.34 -3.78
C GLN A 113 6.04 -3.22 -2.76
N VAL A 114 4.92 -2.63 -3.20
CA VAL A 114 3.71 -2.53 -2.38
C VAL A 114 2.63 -3.39 -3.01
N LEU A 115 2.24 -4.43 -2.29
CA LEU A 115 1.26 -5.42 -2.68
C LEU A 115 -0.07 -4.97 -2.11
N VAL A 116 -1.10 -4.97 -2.94
CA VAL A 116 -2.44 -4.53 -2.58
C VAL A 116 -3.43 -5.62 -2.97
N GLY A 117 -4.08 -6.22 -1.99
CA GLY A 117 -5.23 -7.08 -2.17
C GLY A 117 -6.53 -6.27 -2.11
N ARG A 118 -7.39 -6.43 -3.11
CA ARG A 118 -8.73 -5.82 -3.17
C ARG A 118 -9.73 -6.93 -3.44
N GLU A 119 -10.42 -7.37 -2.40
CA GLU A 119 -11.23 -8.58 -2.45
C GLU A 119 -10.38 -9.76 -2.95
N GLY A 120 -10.71 -10.34 -4.10
CA GLY A 120 -9.93 -11.41 -4.71
C GLY A 120 -8.79 -10.93 -5.63
N GLU A 121 -8.69 -9.64 -5.94
CA GLU A 121 -7.69 -9.12 -6.89
C GLU A 121 -6.37 -8.78 -6.18
N LEU A 122 -5.24 -9.30 -6.68
CA LEU A 122 -3.89 -8.95 -6.21
C LEU A 122 -3.18 -8.01 -7.20
N GLU A 123 -2.73 -6.88 -6.66
CA GLU A 123 -2.00 -5.84 -7.38
C GLU A 123 -0.61 -5.63 -6.79
N VAL A 124 0.32 -5.21 -7.64
CA VAL A 124 1.66 -4.81 -7.24
C VAL A 124 1.96 -3.40 -7.74
N TRP A 125 2.46 -2.58 -6.83
CA TRP A 125 3.02 -1.26 -7.13
C TRP A 125 4.54 -1.36 -7.03
N SER A 126 5.21 -1.17 -8.15
CA SER A 126 6.67 -1.22 -8.25
C SER A 126 7.22 0.16 -8.55
N ARG A 127 8.35 0.49 -7.94
CA ARG A 127 9.07 1.72 -8.22
C ARG A 127 9.65 1.69 -9.63
N MET A 128 9.57 2.81 -10.36
CA MET A 128 10.19 2.94 -11.68
C MET A 128 11.65 3.43 -11.54
N GLU A 129 12.59 2.77 -12.21
CA GLU A 129 14.00 3.21 -12.28
C GLU A 129 14.09 4.47 -13.14
N GLY A 130 14.57 5.58 -12.55
CA GLY A 130 14.65 6.89 -13.20
C GLY A 130 14.43 8.08 -12.26
N GLY A 131 13.90 7.85 -11.05
CA GLY A 131 13.63 8.90 -10.06
C GLY A 131 14.79 9.26 -9.11
N GLU A 132 16.01 8.77 -9.33
CA GLU A 132 17.14 8.92 -8.37
C GLU A 132 18.37 9.67 -8.89
N ASN A 133 18.36 10.17 -10.13
CA ASN A 133 19.43 11.09 -10.54
C ASN A 133 19.11 12.48 -10.03
N GLY A 134 19.61 12.77 -8.82
CA GLY A 134 19.49 14.06 -8.17
C GLY A 134 20.09 15.19 -9.00
N VAL A 135 19.26 15.83 -9.81
CA VAL A 135 19.38 17.24 -10.24
C VAL A 135 17.95 17.71 -10.53
N GLU A 136 17.54 18.74 -9.80
CA GLU A 136 16.34 19.56 -10.00
C GLU A 136 14.97 18.93 -9.74
N GLU A 137 14.18 19.69 -8.96
CA GLU A 137 12.72 19.76 -8.99
C GLU A 137 12.23 19.96 -10.43
N LEU A 138 12.28 18.93 -11.28
CA LEU A 138 11.74 18.96 -12.62
C LEU A 138 10.43 18.19 -12.65
N LYS A 139 9.33 18.91 -12.38
CA LYS A 139 8.03 18.79 -13.07
C LYS A 139 7.39 17.40 -13.28
N GLY A 140 7.87 16.35 -12.63
CA GLY A 140 7.26 15.02 -12.60
C GLY A 140 6.36 14.94 -11.37
N THR A 141 5.06 14.87 -11.57
CA THR A 141 4.13 14.57 -10.48
C THR A 141 4.54 13.23 -9.86
N VAL A 142 4.40 13.07 -8.53
CA VAL A 142 4.74 11.83 -7.81
C VAL A 142 4.12 10.57 -8.43
N ASP A 143 3.04 10.75 -9.19
CA ASP A 143 2.42 9.80 -10.13
C ASP A 143 3.42 9.07 -11.05
N ASP A 144 4.62 9.61 -11.31
CA ASP A 144 5.65 8.98 -12.17
C ASP A 144 6.63 8.07 -11.42
N LEU A 145 6.54 7.96 -10.09
CA LEU A 145 7.51 7.18 -9.30
C LEU A 145 7.14 5.70 -9.19
N TYR A 146 5.87 5.37 -9.30
CA TYR A 146 5.36 4.01 -9.13
C TYR A 146 4.47 3.60 -10.30
N ARG A 147 4.58 2.32 -10.67
CA ARG A 147 3.73 1.68 -11.66
C ARG A 147 2.93 0.57 -10.99
N ARG A 148 1.61 0.56 -11.23
CA ARG A 148 0.70 -0.49 -10.81
C ARG A 148 0.59 -1.57 -11.90
N ASN A 149 0.56 -2.83 -11.49
CA ASN A 149 0.24 -3.97 -12.35
C ASN A 149 -0.62 -4.96 -11.56
N TYR A 150 -1.49 -5.72 -12.23
CA TYR A 150 -2.13 -6.89 -11.63
C TYR A 150 -1.13 -8.05 -11.62
N MET A 151 -1.07 -8.78 -10.53
CA MET A 151 -0.34 -10.06 -10.45
C MET A 151 -1.22 -11.22 -10.88
N ASP A 152 -2.52 -11.10 -10.63
CA ASP A 152 -3.53 -12.09 -10.94
C ASP A 152 -3.93 -12.08 -12.42
N LYS A 153 -4.33 -13.24 -12.93
CA LYS A 153 -5.15 -13.37 -14.14
C LYS A 153 -6.62 -13.20 -13.77
N ALA A 154 -7.47 -12.98 -14.77
CA ALA A 154 -8.92 -12.83 -14.57
C ALA A 154 -9.53 -14.00 -13.76
N GLU A 155 -9.11 -15.23 -14.05
CA GLU A 155 -9.54 -16.45 -13.36
C GLU A 155 -9.08 -16.52 -11.89
N ASP A 156 -7.94 -15.91 -11.55
CA ASP A 156 -7.37 -15.95 -10.20
C ASP A 156 -8.20 -15.09 -9.23
N SER A 157 -8.84 -14.02 -9.73
CA SER A 157 -9.72 -13.14 -8.94
C SER A 157 -10.98 -13.84 -8.40
N GLU A 158 -11.37 -14.96 -9.02
CA GLU A 158 -12.55 -15.75 -8.64
C GLU A 158 -12.27 -16.74 -7.50
N ARG A 159 -11.02 -16.84 -7.03
CA ARG A 159 -10.59 -17.79 -5.98
C ARG A 159 -11.04 -17.42 -4.56
N GLY A 160 -11.76 -16.32 -4.40
CA GLY A 160 -12.23 -15.83 -3.11
C GLY A 160 -11.41 -14.66 -2.58
N ILE A 161 -11.88 -14.11 -1.46
CA ILE A 161 -11.39 -12.87 -0.88
C ILE A 161 -10.01 -13.09 -0.25
N ILE A 162 -9.04 -12.24 -0.58
CA ILE A 162 -7.70 -12.22 0.05
C ILE A 162 -7.85 -11.81 1.51
N GLU A 163 -7.39 -12.67 2.42
CA GLU A 163 -7.44 -12.43 3.86
C GLU A 163 -6.11 -11.88 4.37
N LYS A 164 -4.99 -12.40 3.85
CA LYS A 164 -3.64 -12.03 4.28
C LYS A 164 -2.64 -12.10 3.14
N ILE A 165 -1.71 -11.16 3.15
CA ILE A 165 -0.55 -11.10 2.25
C ILE A 165 0.69 -11.01 3.14
N GLU A 166 1.67 -11.89 2.93
CA GLU A 166 2.92 -11.85 3.69
C GLU A 166 4.12 -12.23 2.82
N GLY A 167 5.19 -11.45 2.94
CA GLY A 167 6.47 -11.74 2.29
C GLY A 167 7.42 -12.51 3.20
N GLY A 168 8.13 -13.49 2.66
CA GLY A 168 9.11 -14.28 3.40
C GLY A 168 10.23 -14.82 2.51
N GLY A 169 11.48 -14.49 2.84
CA GLY A 169 12.64 -14.84 2.02
C GLY A 169 12.48 -14.29 0.59
N ASP A 170 12.37 -15.18 -0.39
CA ASP A 170 12.17 -14.82 -1.79
C ASP A 170 10.74 -15.00 -2.30
N ARG A 171 9.80 -15.30 -1.41
CA ARG A 171 8.43 -15.69 -1.77
C ARG A 171 7.39 -14.78 -1.13
N LEU A 172 6.28 -14.64 -1.81
CA LEU A 172 5.08 -13.98 -1.33
C LEU A 172 4.01 -15.05 -1.08
N PHE A 173 3.32 -14.93 0.05
CA PHE A 173 2.29 -15.87 0.49
C PHE A 173 0.96 -15.13 0.57
N VAL A 174 -0.10 -15.72 0.01
CA VAL A 174 -1.44 -15.15 0.01
C VAL A 174 -2.43 -16.20 0.53
N SER A 175 -3.20 -15.86 1.55
CA SER A 175 -4.32 -16.67 2.03
C SER A 175 -5.64 -16.05 1.60
N ARG A 176 -6.63 -16.92 1.32
CA ARG A 176 -7.96 -16.50 0.90
C ARG A 176 -9.03 -17.10 1.81
N GLU A 177 -10.11 -16.35 1.99
CA GLU A 177 -11.25 -16.75 2.80
C GLU A 177 -11.91 -18.02 2.21
N ASN A 178 -12.25 -18.97 3.07
CA ASN A 178 -12.91 -20.23 2.70
C ASN A 178 -12.11 -21.11 1.71
N VAL A 179 -10.79 -20.92 1.61
CA VAL A 179 -9.90 -21.76 0.81
C VAL A 179 -8.94 -22.53 1.72
N GLU A 180 -8.97 -23.86 1.64
CA GLU A 180 -8.03 -24.73 2.33
C GLU A 180 -6.68 -24.76 1.57
N GLY A 181 -5.90 -23.68 1.68
CA GLY A 181 -4.58 -23.57 1.04
C GLY A 181 -3.93 -22.19 1.17
N ILE A 182 -2.64 -22.12 0.87
CA ILE A 182 -1.87 -20.87 0.79
C ILE A 182 -1.29 -20.77 -0.62
N GLU A 183 -1.55 -19.67 -1.31
CA GLU A 183 -0.91 -19.38 -2.59
C GLU A 183 0.52 -18.91 -2.35
N VAL A 184 1.47 -19.45 -3.13
CA VAL A 184 2.88 -19.09 -3.04
C VAL A 184 3.33 -18.54 -4.37
N TRP A 185 3.73 -17.27 -4.35
CA TRP A 185 4.19 -16.52 -5.51
C TRP A 185 5.69 -16.30 -5.40
N GLU A 186 6.39 -16.44 -6.53
CA GLU A 186 7.81 -16.19 -6.63
C GLU A 186 8.05 -15.14 -7.71
N THR A 187 8.76 -14.07 -7.35
CA THR A 187 9.17 -13.06 -8.32
C THR A 187 10.30 -13.62 -9.17
N SER A 188 10.05 -13.90 -10.45
CA SER A 188 11.12 -14.30 -11.37
C SER A 188 12.02 -13.09 -11.67
N ARG A 189 13.35 -13.29 -11.68
CA ARG A 189 14.33 -12.25 -12.12
C ARG A 189 14.24 -11.91 -13.61
N SER A 190 13.18 -12.36 -14.30
CA SER A 190 13.04 -12.32 -15.76
C SER A 190 12.24 -11.11 -16.27
N SER A 191 11.99 -10.09 -15.45
CA SER A 191 11.36 -8.84 -15.90
C SER A 191 12.35 -7.85 -16.53
N GLY A 192 13.62 -8.21 -16.66
CA GLY A 192 14.59 -7.46 -17.47
C GLY A 192 14.17 -7.50 -18.94
N VAL A 193 13.93 -6.33 -19.53
CA VAL A 193 13.80 -6.13 -20.97
C VAL A 193 14.92 -6.90 -21.66
N VAL A 194 14.58 -7.93 -22.42
CA VAL A 194 15.50 -8.48 -23.41
C VAL A 194 15.62 -7.42 -24.48
N SER A 195 16.68 -6.61 -24.41
CA SER A 195 17.09 -5.78 -25.56
C SER A 195 17.58 -6.76 -26.62
N ILE A 196 16.72 -7.05 -27.58
CA ILE A 196 17.12 -7.73 -28.81
C ILE A 196 17.81 -6.64 -29.64
N LEU A 197 19.15 -6.66 -29.61
CA LEU A 197 20.01 -5.95 -30.56
C LEU A 197 19.81 -6.51 -31.98
#